data_AF-A0A8J1ZMX0-F1
#
_entry.id   AF-A0A8J1ZMX0-F1
#
_cell.length_a   1.000
_cell.length_b   1.000
_cell.length_c   1.000
_cell.angle_alpha   90.00
_cell.angle_beta   90.00
_cell.angle_gamma   90.00
#
_symmetry.space_group_name_H-M   'P 1'
#
loop_
_entity.id
_entity.type
_entity.pdbx_description
1 polymer ?
#
loop_
_entity_poly.entity_id
_entity_poly.type
_entity_poly.pdbx_seq_one_letter_code
_entity_poly.pdbx_strand_id
1 'polypeptide(L)'
;MNVASESKKKWKMGGIRRMPWTLAGVALLSALSVRSISLKWFYTTRKASRTSEVSDAVTTTDTAEQCPLPPNARWCDVRLVNGVSFPMAVYASSDIVSNSICQVGYWEVSDFSVFAPQSRKTSSSTRVTALDIGANIGYYSLSLIASGMFDQVIAFEPMESNLQLLKASLCRSPELAQKIKLHPVALGKRDETCQLYSDPTNVGDGVLHCGTDSFQGIPGIPGGAGYVKRGSAFQVKTLDELLTADALLPPQGLAAGEHERSQSLASPASSAPGQHVAFVKMDVEGHECEVLQGGTKLLSQVHPDKVETEVWPKMSTPECQAAQYLHMYEDADYQLAREPLCASPDTAAAFAAGTTQISNYYACSSSGPAKHGSRSTLGLLEEDDTKMLSHSHVVRLLFSRRGL
;
A
#
# COMPACT_ATOMS: atom_id res chain seq x y z
N MET A 1 53.55 -34.90 2.69
CA MET A 1 53.51 -35.20 4.14
C MET A 1 52.61 -34.14 4.76
N ASN A 2 51.31 -34.45 4.90
CA ASN A 2 50.61 -34.73 6.18
C ASN A 2 50.36 -33.45 7.01
N VAL A 3 49.17 -33.12 7.53
CA VAL A 3 47.80 -33.68 7.54
C VAL A 3 46.88 -32.53 8.02
N ALA A 4 45.62 -32.53 7.57
CA ALA A 4 44.54 -31.64 7.99
C ALA A 4 44.07 -31.87 9.44
N SER A 5 43.44 -30.87 10.07
CA SER A 5 42.53 -31.11 11.20
C SER A 5 41.23 -30.31 11.07
N GLU A 6 40.13 -31.07 11.03
CA GLU A 6 38.75 -30.65 11.15
C GLU A 6 38.43 -30.18 12.58
N SER A 7 37.43 -29.31 12.72
CA SER A 7 36.65 -29.19 13.98
C SER A 7 35.16 -29.20 13.69
N LYS A 8 34.57 -30.40 13.80
CA LYS A 8 33.12 -30.66 13.88
C LYS A 8 32.69 -30.53 15.35
N LYS A 9 31.63 -29.77 15.64
CA LYS A 9 30.85 -29.90 16.89
C LYS A 9 29.41 -30.30 16.58
N LYS A 10 29.05 -31.51 16.99
CA LYS A 10 27.71 -32.10 17.05
C LYS A 10 27.04 -31.80 18.39
N TRP A 11 25.75 -31.46 18.40
CA TRP A 11 24.79 -31.72 19.49
C TRP A 11 23.44 -32.02 18.83
N LYS A 12 23.05 -33.29 18.70
CA LYS A 12 22.25 -34.16 19.60
C LYS A 12 20.75 -34.10 19.29
N MET A 13 20.29 -35.13 18.56
CA MET A 13 18.90 -35.54 18.43
C MET A 13 18.43 -36.23 19.73
N GLY A 14 17.21 -35.93 20.15
CA GLY A 14 16.36 -36.78 20.98
C GLY A 14 14.92 -36.54 20.49
N GLY A 15 14.04 -37.50 20.33
CA GLY A 15 14.00 -38.90 20.75
C GLY A 15 12.52 -39.24 20.79
N ILE A 16 12.02 -39.85 19.73
CA ILE A 16 10.61 -40.25 19.57
C ILE A 16 10.29 -41.36 20.57
N ARG A 17 9.24 -41.19 21.37
CA ARG A 17 8.58 -42.30 22.08
C ARG A 17 7.09 -42.35 21.71
N ARG A 18 6.69 -43.51 21.21
CA ARG A 18 5.30 -43.94 20.95
C ARG A 18 4.70 -44.64 22.19
N MET A 19 3.36 -44.75 22.14
CA MET A 19 2.43 -45.68 22.83
C MET A 19 1.67 -45.12 24.04
N PRO A 20 0.47 -45.66 24.38
CA PRO A 20 -0.55 -46.33 23.57
C PRO A 20 -1.99 -45.81 23.84
N TRP A 21 -2.94 -46.40 23.13
CA TRP A 21 -4.39 -46.21 23.18
C TRP A 21 -5.03 -46.66 24.51
N THR A 22 -6.08 -45.96 24.97
CA THR A 22 -7.30 -46.55 25.57
C THR A 22 -8.51 -45.61 25.42
N LEU A 23 -9.68 -46.24 25.29
CA LEU A 23 -11.03 -45.71 25.01
C LEU A 23 -11.78 -45.21 26.26
N ALA A 24 -12.59 -44.15 26.09
CA ALA A 24 -13.92 -43.87 26.68
C ALA A 24 -14.18 -42.35 26.45
N GLY A 25 -15.26 -41.84 25.85
CA GLY A 25 -16.63 -42.29 25.75
C GLY A 25 -17.51 -41.28 26.50
N VAL A 26 -18.07 -40.27 25.82
CA VAL A 26 -19.38 -39.64 26.14
C VAL A 26 -19.91 -38.98 24.86
N ALA A 27 -21.06 -39.47 24.40
CA ALA A 27 -21.88 -38.87 23.36
C ALA A 27 -22.96 -38.01 24.01
N LEU A 28 -23.21 -36.81 23.49
CA LEU A 28 -24.50 -36.10 23.51
C LEU A 28 -24.31 -34.75 22.83
N LEU A 29 -24.97 -34.56 21.67
CA LEU A 29 -25.70 -33.32 21.36
C LEU A 29 -26.64 -33.60 20.17
N SER A 30 -27.89 -33.28 20.41
CA SER A 30 -29.10 -33.55 19.64
C SER A 30 -29.17 -32.74 18.33
N ALA A 31 -29.50 -33.43 17.24
CA ALA A 31 -29.92 -32.82 15.99
C ALA A 31 -31.45 -32.56 16.01
N LEU A 32 -31.85 -31.29 15.85
CA LEU A 32 -33.23 -30.91 15.56
C LEU A 32 -33.39 -30.77 14.04
N SER A 33 -34.14 -31.71 13.45
CA SER A 33 -34.56 -31.72 12.05
C SER A 33 -35.80 -30.82 11.90
N VAL A 34 -35.68 -29.72 11.15
CA VAL A 34 -36.84 -28.95 10.67
C VAL A 34 -37.34 -29.58 9.36
N ARG A 35 -38.58 -30.07 9.40
CA ARG A 35 -39.30 -30.62 8.24
C ARG A 35 -39.86 -29.47 7.38
N SER A 36 -39.49 -29.43 6.11
CA SER A 36 -40.12 -28.57 5.11
C SER A 36 -41.48 -29.14 4.66
N ILE A 37 -42.50 -28.29 4.73
CA ILE A 37 -43.87 -28.56 4.26
C ILE A 37 -43.90 -28.34 2.74
N SER A 38 -44.34 -29.35 1.99
CA SER A 38 -44.62 -29.25 0.56
C SER A 38 -46.04 -28.75 0.32
N LEU A 39 -46.23 -27.62 -0.37
CA LEU A 39 -47.50 -27.27 -1.00
C LEU A 39 -47.43 -27.60 -2.50
N LYS A 40 -48.28 -28.54 -2.91
CA LYS A 40 -48.57 -28.85 -4.31
C LYS A 40 -49.60 -27.85 -4.83
N TRP A 41 -49.27 -27.15 -5.91
CA TRP A 41 -50.25 -26.47 -6.76
C TRP A 41 -50.51 -27.31 -8.00
N PHE A 42 -51.77 -27.72 -8.18
CA PHE A 42 -52.30 -28.30 -9.40
C PHE A 42 -52.64 -27.16 -10.37
N TYR A 43 -52.06 -27.15 -11.57
CA TYR A 43 -52.71 -26.55 -12.73
C TYR A 43 -52.46 -27.39 -13.99
N THR A 44 -53.41 -27.25 -14.89
CA THR A 44 -53.94 -28.25 -15.81
C THR A 44 -53.17 -28.38 -17.13
N THR A 45 -53.36 -29.55 -17.75
CA THR A 45 -52.79 -30.00 -19.02
C THR A 45 -53.41 -29.30 -20.23
N ARG A 46 -52.58 -28.90 -21.21
CA ARG A 46 -52.90 -29.00 -22.64
C ARG A 46 -51.68 -29.49 -23.41
N LYS A 47 -51.86 -30.66 -24.05
CA LYS A 47 -50.95 -31.28 -25.03
C LYS A 47 -50.91 -30.43 -26.31
N ALA A 48 -49.71 -30.17 -26.80
CA ALA A 48 -49.44 -30.14 -28.24
C ALA A 48 -48.08 -30.83 -28.47
N SER A 49 -48.10 -31.79 -29.39
CA SER A 49 -47.02 -32.69 -29.75
C SER A 49 -46.21 -32.09 -30.91
N ARG A 50 -44.88 -32.17 -30.83
CA ARG A 50 -43.99 -32.93 -31.75
C ARG A 50 -42.68 -32.19 -32.07
N THR A 51 -41.56 -32.87 -31.73
CA THR A 51 -40.19 -32.83 -32.32
C THR A 51 -39.44 -31.49 -32.29
N SER A 52 -38.18 -31.36 -31.90
CA SER A 52 -37.07 -32.30 -31.69
C SER A 52 -35.99 -31.57 -30.87
N GLU A 53 -35.23 -32.33 -30.09
CA GLU A 53 -34.08 -31.91 -29.30
C GLU A 53 -33.04 -31.12 -30.11
N VAL A 54 -32.65 -29.95 -29.61
CA VAL A 54 -31.25 -29.52 -29.54
C VAL A 54 -31.09 -28.84 -28.17
N SER A 55 -30.52 -29.57 -27.23
CA SER A 55 -30.05 -29.03 -25.97
C SER A 55 -28.73 -28.30 -26.23
N ASP A 56 -28.76 -26.97 -26.27
CA ASP A 56 -27.54 -26.18 -26.07
C ASP A 56 -27.17 -26.26 -24.59
N ALA A 57 -26.46 -27.34 -24.25
CA ALA A 57 -25.64 -27.38 -23.06
C ALA A 57 -24.57 -26.30 -23.24
N VAL A 58 -24.77 -25.14 -22.61
CA VAL A 58 -23.69 -24.21 -22.33
C VAL A 58 -22.70 -24.98 -21.47
N THR A 59 -21.68 -25.50 -22.15
CA THR A 59 -20.62 -26.28 -21.54
C THR A 59 -19.83 -25.29 -20.70
N THR A 60 -19.80 -25.48 -19.38
CA THR A 60 -19.09 -24.64 -18.41
C THR A 60 -17.57 -24.82 -18.47
N THR A 61 -17.03 -25.12 -19.65
CA THR A 61 -15.60 -25.27 -19.93
C THR A 61 -15.17 -24.14 -20.85
N ASP A 62 -14.99 -22.91 -20.32
CA ASP A 62 -14.19 -21.93 -21.09
C ASP A 62 -13.64 -20.70 -20.34
N THR A 63 -13.71 -20.59 -19.01
CA THR A 63 -13.11 -19.42 -18.33
C THR A 63 -11.59 -19.54 -18.15
N ALA A 64 -11.04 -20.76 -18.22
CA ALA A 64 -9.61 -20.99 -18.10
C ALA A 64 -8.84 -20.76 -19.40
N GLU A 65 -9.50 -20.88 -20.57
CA GLU A 65 -8.88 -20.64 -21.88
C GLU A 65 -8.80 -19.14 -22.22
N GLN A 66 -9.65 -18.32 -21.60
CA GLN A 66 -9.77 -16.88 -21.90
C GLN A 66 -8.70 -15.99 -21.24
N CYS A 67 -8.03 -16.46 -20.19
CA CYS A 67 -6.99 -15.69 -19.48
C CYS A 67 -5.73 -16.54 -19.30
N PRO A 68 -4.84 -16.59 -20.31
CA PRO A 68 -3.66 -17.45 -20.27
C PRO A 68 -2.71 -17.03 -19.14
N LEU A 69 -2.20 -18.03 -18.41
CA LEU A 69 -1.13 -17.82 -17.45
C LEU A 69 0.23 -17.70 -18.18
N PRO A 70 1.11 -16.78 -17.76
CA PRO A 70 2.47 -16.78 -18.25
C PRO A 70 3.24 -18.04 -17.80
N PRO A 71 4.36 -18.38 -18.47
CA PRO A 71 5.22 -19.47 -18.03
C PRO A 71 5.66 -19.29 -16.57
N ASN A 72 5.80 -20.40 -15.84
CA ASN A 72 6.17 -20.42 -14.41
C ASN A 72 5.19 -19.67 -13.49
N ALA A 73 3.91 -19.60 -13.86
CA ALA A 73 2.85 -19.05 -13.03
C ALA A 73 1.84 -20.12 -12.60
N ARG A 74 1.07 -19.81 -11.56
CA ARG A 74 -0.08 -20.59 -11.10
C ARG A 74 -1.18 -19.69 -10.56
N TRP A 75 -2.39 -20.21 -10.50
CA TRP A 75 -3.51 -19.55 -9.83
C TRP A 75 -3.51 -19.87 -8.34
N CYS A 76 -3.73 -18.84 -7.51
CA CYS A 76 -3.97 -18.95 -6.09
C CYS A 76 -5.13 -18.04 -5.68
N ASP A 77 -5.86 -18.40 -4.61
CA ASP A 77 -7.02 -17.62 -4.15
C ASP A 77 -6.59 -16.59 -3.10
N VAL A 78 -6.85 -15.32 -3.38
CA VAL A 78 -6.77 -14.26 -2.37
C VAL A 78 -8.00 -14.30 -1.49
N ARG A 79 -7.81 -14.25 -0.17
CA ARG A 79 -8.83 -14.37 0.87
C ARG A 79 -8.75 -13.17 1.80
N LEU A 80 -9.59 -12.18 1.54
CA LEU A 80 -9.66 -10.96 2.33
C LEU A 80 -10.63 -11.12 3.51
N VAL A 81 -10.29 -10.46 4.61
CA VAL A 81 -11.22 -10.15 5.69
C VAL A 81 -12.04 -8.94 5.26
N ASN A 82 -13.37 -9.01 5.41
CA ASN A 82 -14.29 -7.92 5.05
C ASN A 82 -14.23 -7.48 3.57
N GLY A 83 -13.80 -8.36 2.66
CA GLY A 83 -13.74 -8.11 1.22
C GLY A 83 -14.17 -9.31 0.40
N VAL A 84 -14.08 -9.18 -0.92
CA VAL A 84 -14.39 -10.27 -1.87
C VAL A 84 -13.10 -11.06 -2.15
N SER A 85 -13.20 -12.39 -2.12
CA SER A 85 -12.10 -13.27 -2.53
C SER A 85 -12.02 -13.36 -4.06
N PHE A 86 -10.82 -13.44 -4.62
CA PHE A 86 -10.60 -13.50 -6.07
C PHE A 86 -9.38 -14.36 -6.43
N PRO A 87 -9.36 -14.96 -7.63
CA PRO A 87 -8.19 -15.69 -8.11
C PRO A 87 -7.10 -14.73 -8.58
N MET A 88 -5.85 -15.02 -8.24
CA MET A 88 -4.68 -14.24 -8.60
C MET A 88 -3.62 -15.12 -9.26
N ALA A 89 -3.08 -14.66 -10.38
CA ALA A 89 -1.93 -15.27 -11.00
C ALA A 89 -0.68 -14.85 -10.21
N VAL A 90 0.10 -15.84 -9.79
CA VAL A 90 1.29 -15.65 -8.98
C VAL A 90 2.43 -16.51 -9.52
N TYR A 91 3.67 -16.25 -9.07
CA TYR A 91 4.80 -17.11 -9.43
C TYR A 91 4.59 -18.54 -8.90
N ALA A 92 4.93 -19.53 -9.71
CA ALA A 92 4.83 -20.94 -9.34
C ALA A 92 5.87 -21.36 -8.28
N SER A 93 6.99 -20.64 -8.20
CA SER A 93 8.11 -20.90 -7.29
C SER A 93 8.98 -19.67 -7.11
N SER A 94 9.86 -19.70 -6.09
CA SER A 94 10.92 -18.69 -5.86
C SER A 94 10.42 -17.26 -5.66
N ASP A 95 9.31 -17.09 -4.95
CA ASP A 95 8.76 -15.77 -4.64
C ASP A 95 7.96 -15.83 -3.33
N ILE A 96 8.33 -14.97 -2.37
CA ILE A 96 7.76 -15.04 -1.01
C ILE A 96 6.30 -14.57 -0.97
N VAL A 97 5.98 -13.55 -1.76
CA VAL A 97 4.63 -12.98 -1.89
C VAL A 97 3.68 -14.04 -2.45
N SER A 98 4.07 -14.65 -3.57
CA SER A 98 3.33 -15.72 -4.23
C SER A 98 3.14 -16.92 -3.30
N ASN A 99 4.16 -17.30 -2.53
CA ASN A 99 4.06 -18.39 -1.57
C ASN A 99 3.06 -18.08 -0.45
N SER A 100 3.10 -16.87 0.11
CA SER A 100 2.15 -16.44 1.14
C SER A 100 0.72 -16.46 0.62
N ILE A 101 0.46 -15.87 -0.55
CA ILE A 101 -0.87 -15.85 -1.16
C ILE A 101 -1.40 -17.28 -1.37
N CYS A 102 -0.59 -18.20 -1.90
CA CYS A 102 -1.03 -19.58 -2.10
C CYS A 102 -1.25 -20.38 -0.80
N GLN A 103 -0.51 -20.08 0.26
CA GLN A 103 -0.59 -20.83 1.51
C GLN A 103 -1.69 -20.32 2.43
N VAL A 104 -1.75 -19.00 2.63
CA VAL A 104 -2.63 -18.37 3.62
C VAL A 104 -3.68 -17.45 2.99
N GLY A 105 -3.56 -17.11 1.70
CA GLY A 105 -4.54 -16.32 0.97
C GLY A 105 -4.28 -14.81 0.99
N TYR A 106 -3.17 -14.34 1.56
CA TYR A 106 -2.85 -12.91 1.63
C TYR A 106 -1.35 -12.65 1.76
N TRP A 107 -0.95 -11.40 1.55
CA TRP A 107 0.40 -10.86 1.81
C TRP A 107 0.27 -9.63 2.73
N GLU A 108 1.12 -9.51 3.75
CA GLU A 108 1.16 -8.45 4.78
C GLU A 108 -0.13 -8.25 5.60
N VAL A 109 -1.22 -7.86 4.94
CA VAL A 109 -2.53 -7.59 5.53
C VAL A 109 -3.63 -8.32 4.76
N SER A 110 -4.62 -8.84 5.49
CA SER A 110 -5.83 -9.44 4.90
C SER A 110 -7.09 -8.58 5.05
N ASP A 111 -7.09 -7.61 5.98
CA ASP A 111 -8.19 -6.68 6.21
C ASP A 111 -7.82 -5.28 5.70
N PHE A 112 -8.30 -4.93 4.51
CA PHE A 112 -8.04 -3.63 3.88
C PHE A 112 -8.94 -2.52 4.43
N SER A 113 -9.87 -2.81 5.35
CA SER A 113 -10.68 -1.76 6.00
C SER A 113 -9.84 -0.82 6.87
N VAL A 114 -8.64 -1.24 7.27
CA VAL A 114 -7.67 -0.38 7.97
C VAL A 114 -7.20 0.80 7.10
N PHE A 115 -7.37 0.73 5.78
CA PHE A 115 -7.05 1.80 4.83
C PHE A 115 -8.28 2.59 4.37
N ALA A 116 -9.44 2.40 4.99
CA ALA A 116 -10.66 3.07 4.59
C ALA A 116 -10.49 4.61 4.54
N PRO A 117 -11.09 5.26 3.53
CA PRO A 117 -11.01 6.71 3.37
C PRO A 117 -11.58 7.46 4.57
N GLN A 118 -11.02 8.63 4.87
CA GLN A 118 -11.56 9.47 5.93
C GLN A 118 -12.87 10.11 5.46
N SER A 119 -13.98 9.80 6.14
CA SER A 119 -15.35 10.20 5.76
C SER A 119 -15.59 11.71 5.62
N ARG A 120 -14.68 12.56 6.11
CA ARG A 120 -14.80 14.03 6.03
C ARG A 120 -14.40 14.63 4.69
N LYS A 121 -13.66 13.91 3.84
CA LYS A 121 -13.18 14.41 2.54
C LYS A 121 -13.99 13.90 1.34
N THR A 122 -14.97 13.03 1.57
CA THR A 122 -15.74 12.39 0.50
C THR A 122 -17.17 12.90 0.48
N SER A 123 -17.57 13.50 -0.65
CA SER A 123 -18.98 13.75 -0.96
C SER A 123 -19.50 12.60 -1.82
N SER A 124 -20.82 12.46 -1.99
CA SER A 124 -21.39 11.41 -2.84
C SER A 124 -20.98 11.49 -4.31
N SER A 125 -20.41 12.62 -4.75
CA SER A 125 -19.90 12.81 -6.12
C SER A 125 -18.37 12.77 -6.22
N THR A 126 -17.66 12.41 -5.13
CA THR A 126 -16.19 12.32 -5.11
C THR A 126 -15.76 10.87 -5.33
N ARG A 127 -14.90 10.63 -6.31
CA ARG A 127 -14.27 9.32 -6.54
C ARG A 127 -13.13 9.10 -5.55
N VAL A 128 -13.18 8.00 -4.80
CA VAL A 128 -12.13 7.58 -3.86
C VAL A 128 -11.08 6.75 -4.60
N THR A 129 -9.85 7.25 -4.63
CA THR A 129 -8.73 6.65 -5.38
C THR A 129 -7.65 6.17 -4.41
N ALA A 130 -7.02 5.04 -4.74
CA ALA A 130 -5.74 4.65 -4.16
C ALA A 130 -4.63 4.61 -5.21
N LEU A 131 -3.39 4.85 -4.79
CA LEU A 131 -2.19 4.63 -5.60
C LEU A 131 -1.44 3.41 -5.07
N ASP A 132 -0.99 2.55 -5.98
CA ASP A 132 -0.15 1.39 -5.68
C ASP A 132 1.18 1.55 -6.45
N ILE A 133 2.19 2.10 -5.77
CA ILE A 133 3.50 2.43 -6.33
C ILE A 133 4.46 1.28 -6.02
N GLY A 134 4.88 0.55 -7.06
CA GLY A 134 5.55 -0.73 -6.90
C GLY A 134 4.54 -1.87 -6.76
N ALA A 135 3.55 -1.91 -7.66
CA ALA A 135 2.40 -2.81 -7.54
C ALA A 135 2.79 -4.30 -7.57
N ASN A 136 4.00 -4.65 -8.00
CA ASN A 136 4.51 -6.02 -8.06
C ASN A 136 3.53 -6.89 -8.87
N ILE A 137 3.19 -8.08 -8.40
CA ILE A 137 2.19 -8.96 -9.03
C ILE A 137 0.74 -8.47 -8.84
N GLY A 138 0.53 -7.37 -8.11
CA GLY A 138 -0.72 -6.61 -7.99
C GLY A 138 -1.62 -7.01 -6.82
N TYR A 139 -1.04 -7.55 -5.75
CA TYR A 139 -1.80 -7.99 -4.57
C TYR A 139 -2.56 -6.82 -3.93
N TYR A 140 -1.86 -5.71 -3.65
CA TYR A 140 -2.48 -4.51 -3.09
C TYR A 140 -3.49 -3.91 -4.07
N SER A 141 -3.12 -3.75 -5.33
CA SER A 141 -4.01 -3.21 -6.38
C SER A 141 -5.38 -3.88 -6.45
N LEU A 142 -5.41 -5.21 -6.54
CA LEU A 142 -6.66 -5.96 -6.62
C LEU A 142 -7.41 -5.96 -5.28
N SER A 143 -6.69 -6.08 -4.17
CA SER A 143 -7.28 -6.17 -2.83
C SER A 143 -7.91 -4.86 -2.36
N LEU A 144 -7.31 -3.71 -2.70
CA LEU A 144 -7.88 -2.39 -2.45
C LEU A 144 -9.24 -2.25 -3.13
N ILE A 145 -9.40 -2.67 -4.39
CA ILE A 145 -10.71 -2.67 -5.06
C ILE A 145 -11.65 -3.72 -4.47
N ALA A 146 -11.18 -4.93 -4.23
CA ALA A 146 -11.99 -6.04 -3.72
C ALA A 146 -12.49 -5.82 -2.27
N SER A 147 -11.87 -4.89 -1.53
CA SER A 147 -12.35 -4.43 -0.22
C SER A 147 -13.67 -3.65 -0.30
N GLY A 148 -13.99 -3.09 -1.46
CA GLY A 148 -15.14 -2.20 -1.66
C GLY A 148 -14.95 -0.77 -1.12
N MET A 149 -13.76 -0.42 -0.62
CA MET A 149 -13.48 0.91 -0.04
C MET A 149 -13.01 1.95 -1.07
N PHE A 150 -12.58 1.51 -2.24
CA PHE A 150 -12.01 2.36 -3.29
C PHE A 150 -12.78 2.20 -4.60
N ASP A 151 -13.03 3.33 -5.25
CA ASP A 151 -13.66 3.38 -6.57
C ASP A 151 -12.65 3.12 -7.68
N GLN A 152 -11.39 3.46 -7.45
CA GLN A 152 -10.30 3.32 -8.41
C GLN A 152 -8.96 3.06 -7.73
N VAL A 153 -8.11 2.29 -8.40
CA VAL A 153 -6.69 2.15 -8.09
C VAL A 153 -5.89 2.57 -9.32
N ILE A 154 -4.82 3.32 -9.10
CA ILE A 154 -3.80 3.61 -10.10
C ILE A 154 -2.52 2.89 -9.67
N ALA A 155 -2.09 1.93 -10.48
CA ALA A 155 -0.99 1.02 -10.16
C ALA A 155 0.23 1.30 -11.06
N PHE A 156 1.42 1.26 -10.49
CA PHE A 156 2.69 1.46 -11.21
C PHE A 156 3.58 0.24 -10.99
N GLU A 157 3.93 -0.46 -12.07
CA GLU A 157 4.83 -1.62 -12.01
C GLU A 157 5.69 -1.70 -13.28
N PRO A 158 7.03 -1.71 -13.16
CA PRO A 158 7.91 -1.77 -14.32
C PRO A 158 8.28 -3.18 -14.79
N MET A 159 8.28 -4.19 -13.91
CA MET A 159 8.87 -5.49 -14.23
C MET A 159 7.93 -6.31 -15.12
N GLU A 160 8.37 -6.66 -16.32
CA GLU A 160 7.53 -7.36 -17.29
C GLU A 160 6.97 -8.70 -16.77
N SER A 161 7.73 -9.46 -15.98
CA SER A 161 7.24 -10.71 -15.39
C SER A 161 6.13 -10.47 -14.34
N ASN A 162 6.26 -9.42 -13.52
CA ASN A 162 5.22 -9.01 -12.58
C ASN A 162 3.98 -8.52 -13.35
N LEU A 163 4.19 -7.69 -14.38
CA LEU A 163 3.12 -7.18 -15.25
C LEU A 163 2.33 -8.31 -15.92
N GLN A 164 2.98 -9.38 -16.35
CA GLN A 164 2.28 -10.54 -16.96
C GLN A 164 1.35 -11.24 -15.96
N LEU A 165 1.77 -11.39 -14.70
CA LEU A 165 0.96 -11.96 -13.63
C LEU A 165 -0.20 -11.02 -13.26
N LEU A 166 0.07 -9.73 -13.13
CA LEU A 166 -0.95 -8.72 -12.86
C LEU A 166 -2.00 -8.67 -13.98
N LYS A 167 -1.57 -8.63 -15.25
CA LYS A 167 -2.47 -8.65 -16.42
C LYS A 167 -3.31 -9.93 -16.48
N ALA A 168 -2.74 -11.09 -16.17
CA ALA A 168 -3.50 -12.34 -16.10
C ALA A 168 -4.57 -12.29 -15.00
N SER A 169 -4.24 -11.76 -13.82
CA SER A 169 -5.18 -11.57 -12.71
C SER A 169 -6.32 -10.61 -13.06
N LEU A 170 -6.00 -9.49 -13.72
CA LEU A 170 -6.98 -8.52 -14.22
C LEU A 170 -7.92 -9.14 -15.26
N CYS A 171 -7.37 -9.92 -16.20
CA CYS A 171 -8.18 -10.65 -17.18
C CYS A 171 -9.22 -11.54 -16.50
N ARG A 172 -8.82 -12.24 -15.43
CA ARG A 172 -9.68 -13.21 -14.74
C ARG A 172 -10.70 -12.56 -13.79
N SER A 173 -10.52 -11.28 -13.47
CA SER A 173 -11.40 -10.50 -12.58
C SER A 173 -11.84 -9.19 -13.27
N PRO A 174 -12.59 -9.26 -14.38
CA PRO A 174 -12.92 -8.07 -15.20
C PRO A 174 -13.65 -6.98 -14.41
N GLU A 175 -14.45 -7.36 -13.42
CA GLU A 175 -15.17 -6.44 -12.53
C GLU A 175 -14.24 -5.62 -11.61
N LEU A 176 -13.08 -6.18 -11.25
CA LEU A 176 -12.02 -5.47 -10.53
C LEU A 176 -11.16 -4.68 -11.52
N ALA A 177 -10.84 -5.28 -12.67
CA ALA A 177 -9.95 -4.70 -13.66
C ALA A 177 -10.45 -3.36 -14.22
N GLN A 178 -11.76 -3.20 -14.42
CA GLN A 178 -12.34 -1.93 -14.87
C GLN A 178 -12.09 -0.75 -13.91
N LYS A 179 -11.71 -1.02 -12.66
CA LYS A 179 -11.41 -0.02 -11.64
C LYS A 179 -9.90 0.17 -11.41
N ILE A 180 -9.05 -0.55 -12.14
CA ILE A 180 -7.59 -0.48 -11.99
C ILE A 180 -7.00 0.11 -13.26
N LYS A 181 -6.31 1.25 -13.10
CA LYS A 181 -5.48 1.84 -14.17
C LYS A 181 -4.04 1.43 -13.95
N LEU A 182 -3.49 0.63 -14.86
CA LEU A 182 -2.12 0.14 -14.77
C LEU A 182 -1.17 0.95 -15.66
N HIS A 183 -0.12 1.49 -15.07
CA HIS A 183 1.01 2.13 -15.73
C HIS A 183 2.23 1.21 -15.70
N PRO A 184 2.66 0.66 -16.85
CA PRO A 184 3.81 -0.26 -16.93
C PRO A 184 5.15 0.50 -16.93
N VAL A 185 5.40 1.28 -15.88
CA VAL A 185 6.56 2.17 -15.74
C VAL A 185 7.08 2.15 -14.31
N ALA A 186 8.36 2.48 -14.15
CA ALA A 186 8.90 2.79 -12.84
C ALA A 186 8.75 4.28 -12.55
N LEU A 187 8.75 4.62 -11.27
CA LEU A 187 8.75 5.99 -10.80
C LEU A 187 10.13 6.36 -10.24
N GLY A 188 10.53 7.60 -10.45
CA GLY A 188 11.79 8.12 -9.93
C GLY A 188 11.91 9.63 -10.12
N LYS A 189 13.09 10.17 -9.83
CA LYS A 189 13.35 11.61 -9.79
C LYS A 189 13.20 12.31 -11.14
N ARG A 190 13.51 11.61 -12.23
CA ARG A 190 13.55 12.15 -13.59
C ARG A 190 13.33 11.03 -14.59
N ASP A 191 13.01 11.44 -15.81
CA ASP A 191 12.95 10.51 -16.93
C ASP A 191 14.34 9.92 -17.21
N GLU A 192 14.43 8.60 -17.17
CA GLU A 192 15.62 7.86 -17.53
C GLU A 192 15.32 6.40 -17.85
N THR A 193 16.35 5.69 -18.29
CA THR A 193 16.27 4.27 -18.62
C THR A 193 17.07 3.48 -17.58
N CYS A 194 16.44 2.51 -16.95
CA CYS A 194 17.04 1.72 -15.88
C CYS A 194 16.86 0.22 -16.13
N GLN A 195 17.49 -0.59 -15.30
CA GLN A 195 17.32 -2.04 -15.29
C GLN A 195 16.83 -2.50 -13.91
N LEU A 196 16.20 -3.67 -13.86
CA LEU A 196 15.75 -4.30 -12.63
C LEU A 196 16.62 -5.50 -12.32
N TYR A 197 16.85 -5.72 -11.04
CA TYR A 197 17.57 -6.86 -10.49
C TYR A 197 16.76 -7.44 -9.34
N SER A 198 16.72 -8.77 -9.20
CA SER A 198 16.10 -9.38 -8.02
C SER A 198 16.85 -10.62 -7.57
N ASP A 199 16.67 -11.00 -6.31
CA ASP A 199 17.23 -12.23 -5.77
C ASP A 199 16.68 -13.46 -6.53
N PRO A 200 17.48 -14.49 -6.83
CA PRO A 200 16.99 -15.72 -7.46
C PRO A 200 15.91 -16.47 -6.67
N THR A 201 15.79 -16.21 -5.37
CA THR A 201 14.81 -16.84 -4.46
C THR A 201 13.59 -15.96 -4.18
N ASN A 202 13.64 -14.69 -4.58
CA ASN A 202 12.52 -13.75 -4.52
C ASN A 202 12.41 -12.99 -5.85
N VAL A 203 11.91 -13.68 -6.89
CA VAL A 203 12.08 -13.24 -8.27
C VAL A 203 11.26 -12.00 -8.63
N GLY A 204 10.15 -11.73 -7.93
CA GLY A 204 9.31 -10.55 -8.14
C GLY A 204 9.84 -9.26 -7.50
N ASP A 205 10.87 -9.36 -6.64
CA ASP A 205 11.42 -8.32 -5.76
C ASP A 205 12.38 -7.36 -6.49
N GLY A 206 11.80 -6.50 -7.33
CA GLY A 206 12.53 -5.74 -8.32
C GLY A 206 13.25 -4.52 -7.78
N VAL A 207 14.58 -4.58 -7.69
CA VAL A 207 15.40 -3.42 -7.29
C VAL A 207 15.92 -2.69 -8.52
N LEU A 208 15.69 -1.38 -8.52
CA LEU A 208 16.06 -0.48 -9.60
C LEU A 208 17.57 -0.23 -9.62
N HIS A 209 18.17 -0.30 -10.80
CA HIS A 209 19.54 0.16 -11.06
C HIS A 209 19.55 1.08 -12.27
N CYS A 210 19.92 2.34 -12.04
CA CYS A 210 19.97 3.37 -13.06
C CYS A 210 21.42 3.77 -13.35
N GLY A 211 21.72 4.03 -14.63
CA GLY A 211 23.05 4.44 -15.08
C GLY A 211 23.78 3.40 -15.92
N THR A 212 25.03 3.70 -16.24
CA THR A 212 25.88 2.88 -17.13
C THR A 212 26.81 1.93 -16.40
N ASP A 213 26.98 2.13 -15.09
CA ASP A 213 27.88 1.33 -14.29
C ASP A 213 27.33 -0.07 -14.10
N SER A 214 28.23 -1.06 -13.99
CA SER A 214 27.83 -2.43 -13.70
C SER A 214 27.19 -2.52 -12.32
N PHE A 215 26.00 -3.11 -12.24
CA PHE A 215 25.34 -3.42 -10.97
C PHE A 215 26.27 -4.22 -10.04
N GLN A 216 26.56 -3.67 -8.85
CA GLN A 216 27.47 -4.27 -7.86
C GLN A 216 26.73 -4.98 -6.70
N GLY A 217 25.42 -5.16 -6.82
CA GLY A 217 24.56 -5.59 -5.72
C GLY A 217 23.98 -4.42 -4.94
N ILE A 218 23.01 -4.73 -4.08
CA ILE A 218 22.33 -3.72 -3.26
C ILE A 218 23.20 -3.36 -2.06
N PRO A 219 23.58 -2.09 -1.89
CA PRO A 219 24.41 -1.69 -0.78
C PRO A 219 23.74 -1.97 0.58
N GLY A 220 24.43 -2.69 1.47
CA GLY A 220 23.93 -2.99 2.81
C GLY A 220 23.06 -4.24 2.92
N ILE A 221 22.75 -4.91 1.81
CA ILE A 221 22.04 -6.19 1.80
C ILE A 221 23.03 -7.34 1.57
N PRO A 222 23.25 -8.23 2.57
CA PRO A 222 24.06 -9.43 2.39
C PRO A 222 23.54 -10.28 1.22
N GLY A 223 24.41 -10.70 0.31
CA GLY A 223 24.03 -11.50 -0.86
C GLY A 223 23.54 -10.69 -2.06
N GLY A 224 23.42 -9.36 -1.95
CA GLY A 224 22.98 -8.47 -3.03
C GLY A 224 23.76 -8.63 -4.34
N ALA A 225 25.05 -9.03 -4.28
CA ALA A 225 25.86 -9.31 -5.47
C ALA A 225 25.38 -10.52 -6.30
N GLY A 226 24.55 -11.39 -5.72
CA GLY A 226 23.95 -12.54 -6.39
C GLY A 226 22.65 -12.23 -7.15
N TYR A 227 22.19 -10.98 -7.12
CA TYR A 227 20.96 -10.58 -7.79
C TYR A 227 21.12 -10.66 -9.30
N VAL A 228 20.02 -11.03 -9.96
CA VAL A 228 20.01 -11.32 -11.39
C VAL A 228 19.17 -10.27 -12.10
N LYS A 229 19.69 -9.76 -13.22
CA LYS A 229 18.98 -8.82 -14.08
C LYS A 229 17.65 -9.44 -14.57
N ARG A 230 16.56 -8.68 -14.44
CA ARG A 230 15.22 -9.05 -14.88
C ARG A 230 14.83 -8.24 -16.10
N GLY A 231 14.63 -8.94 -17.21
CA GLY A 231 14.15 -8.36 -18.45
C GLY A 231 15.11 -7.37 -19.12
N SER A 232 14.55 -6.58 -20.02
CA SER A 232 15.23 -5.51 -20.73
C SER A 232 15.18 -4.21 -19.93
N ALA A 233 15.92 -3.20 -20.37
CA ALA A 233 15.80 -1.88 -19.78
C ALA A 233 14.40 -1.30 -20.04
N PHE A 234 13.89 -0.49 -19.10
CA PHE A 234 12.56 0.13 -19.15
C PHE A 234 12.65 1.60 -18.75
N GLN A 235 11.54 2.32 -18.97
CA GLN A 235 11.44 3.74 -18.70
C GLN A 235 11.06 4.01 -17.23
N VAL A 236 11.83 4.90 -16.61
CA VAL A 236 11.48 5.59 -15.38
C VAL A 236 10.81 6.92 -15.75
N LYS A 237 9.75 7.26 -15.03
CA LYS A 237 9.00 8.51 -15.17
C LYS A 237 8.86 9.23 -13.85
N THR A 238 8.60 10.52 -13.91
CA THR A 238 8.22 11.29 -12.71
C THR A 238 6.77 11.03 -12.33
N LEU A 239 6.49 10.94 -11.02
CA LEU A 239 5.11 10.75 -10.55
C LEU A 239 4.23 11.96 -10.86
N ASP A 240 4.76 13.19 -10.79
CA ASP A 240 4.01 14.41 -11.11
C ASP A 240 3.47 14.42 -12.55
N GLU A 241 4.21 13.89 -13.53
CA GLU A 241 3.75 13.73 -14.92
C GLU A 241 2.51 12.84 -14.99
N LEU A 242 2.54 11.68 -14.33
CA LEU A 242 1.47 10.69 -14.40
C LEU A 242 0.24 11.12 -13.58
N LEU A 243 0.43 11.76 -12.42
CA LEU A 243 -0.67 12.34 -11.66
C LEU A 243 -1.41 13.44 -12.45
N THR A 244 -0.70 14.22 -13.25
CA THR A 244 -1.32 15.20 -14.16
C THR A 244 -2.08 14.51 -15.28
N ALA A 245 -1.49 13.48 -15.91
CA ALA A 245 -2.13 12.69 -16.96
C ALA A 245 -3.40 11.96 -16.47
N ASP A 246 -3.44 11.60 -15.19
CA ASP A 246 -4.56 10.92 -14.54
C ASP A 246 -5.61 11.90 -13.96
N ALA A 247 -5.45 13.20 -14.24
CA ALA A 247 -6.32 14.26 -13.74
C ALA A 247 -6.44 14.29 -12.20
N LEU A 248 -5.39 13.83 -11.50
CA LEU A 248 -5.23 14.02 -10.06
C LEU A 248 -4.56 15.37 -9.74
N LEU A 249 -3.93 15.98 -10.73
CA LEU A 249 -3.40 17.34 -10.70
C LEU A 249 -3.96 18.16 -11.88
N PRO A 250 -4.10 19.49 -11.73
CA PRO A 250 -4.52 20.34 -12.84
C PRO A 250 -3.46 20.33 -13.96
N PRO A 251 -3.86 20.46 -15.25
CA PRO A 251 -2.93 20.55 -16.37
C PRO A 251 -1.94 21.71 -16.17
N GLN A 252 -0.65 21.47 -16.43
CA GLN A 252 0.35 22.53 -16.35
C GLN A 252 0.18 23.49 -17.53
N GLY A 253 -0.27 24.72 -17.26
CA GLY A 253 -0.38 25.77 -18.28
C GLY A 253 -1.67 26.58 -18.23
N LEU A 254 -1.84 27.36 -17.17
CA LEU A 254 -2.37 28.73 -17.21
C LEU A 254 -1.94 29.34 -15.87
N ALA A 255 -0.91 30.17 -15.93
CA ALA A 255 -0.60 31.09 -14.85
C ALA A 255 -1.90 31.80 -14.45
N ALA A 256 -2.05 32.11 -13.16
CA ALA A 256 -3.07 33.02 -12.67
C ALA A 256 -2.89 34.39 -13.37
N GLY A 257 -3.51 34.50 -14.55
CA GLY A 257 -3.66 35.71 -15.32
C GLY A 257 -5.04 36.27 -15.03
N GLU A 258 -5.04 37.55 -14.72
CA GLU A 258 -6.14 38.35 -14.22
C GLU A 258 -7.42 38.23 -15.07
N HIS A 259 -8.56 38.32 -14.37
CA HIS A 259 -9.85 38.83 -14.84
C HIS A 259 -10.14 38.78 -16.36
N GLU A 260 -10.99 37.85 -16.78
CA GLU A 260 -12.07 38.23 -17.70
C GLU A 260 -13.33 37.39 -17.47
N ARG A 261 -14.34 38.07 -16.94
CA ARG A 261 -15.72 37.59 -16.79
C ARG A 261 -16.36 37.57 -18.17
N SER A 262 -16.23 36.47 -18.90
CA SER A 262 -17.11 36.20 -20.03
C SER A 262 -18.16 35.17 -19.60
N GLN A 263 -19.39 35.65 -19.37
CA GLN A 263 -20.56 34.81 -19.15
C GLN A 263 -20.94 34.16 -20.48
N SER A 264 -20.53 32.91 -20.68
CA SER A 264 -21.15 32.02 -21.66
C SER A 264 -22.08 31.05 -20.94
N LEU A 265 -23.37 31.17 -21.23
CA LEU A 265 -24.43 30.23 -20.87
C LEU A 265 -24.21 28.90 -21.62
N ALA A 266 -23.28 28.08 -21.13
CA ALA A 266 -23.24 26.66 -21.45
C ALA A 266 -24.04 25.90 -20.39
N SER A 267 -24.93 25.03 -20.84
CA SER A 267 -25.65 24.03 -20.03
C SER A 267 -24.69 23.35 -19.03
N PRO A 268 -25.16 22.92 -17.85
CA PRO A 268 -24.29 22.26 -16.88
C PRO A 268 -23.87 20.91 -17.46
N ALA A 269 -22.74 20.88 -18.16
CA ALA A 269 -21.96 19.69 -18.33
C ALA A 269 -21.72 19.18 -16.91
N SER A 270 -22.12 17.93 -16.65
CA SER A 270 -21.81 17.24 -15.40
C SER A 270 -20.34 17.47 -15.10
N SER A 271 -20.04 18.30 -14.10
CA SER A 271 -18.67 18.53 -13.64
C SER A 271 -18.10 17.15 -13.36
N ALA A 272 -16.96 16.82 -13.97
CA ALA A 272 -16.28 15.56 -13.70
C ALA A 272 -16.21 15.35 -12.18
N PRO A 273 -16.50 14.13 -11.67
CA PRO A 273 -16.46 13.88 -10.24
C PRO A 273 -15.09 14.31 -9.70
N GLY A 274 -15.08 15.04 -8.60
CA GLY A 274 -13.84 15.36 -7.90
C GLY A 274 -13.12 14.07 -7.54
N GLN A 275 -11.78 14.06 -7.59
CA GLN A 275 -10.98 12.90 -7.21
C GLN A 275 -10.35 13.15 -5.85
N HIS A 276 -10.40 12.14 -4.97
CA HIS A 276 -9.72 12.17 -3.68
C HIS A 276 -8.82 10.95 -3.56
N VAL A 277 -7.52 11.15 -3.36
CA VAL A 277 -6.60 10.05 -3.09
C VAL A 277 -6.64 9.77 -1.60
N ALA A 278 -7.26 8.66 -1.21
CA ALA A 278 -7.38 8.29 0.18
C ALA A 278 -6.18 7.47 0.68
N PHE A 279 -5.53 6.71 -0.19
CA PHE A 279 -4.44 5.83 0.21
C PHE A 279 -3.36 5.75 -0.85
N VAL A 280 -2.11 5.61 -0.39
CA VAL A 280 -0.95 5.28 -1.22
C VAL A 280 -0.20 4.14 -0.56
N LYS A 281 0.06 3.05 -1.28
CA LYS A 281 1.14 2.11 -0.96
C LYS A 281 2.36 2.52 -1.78
N MET A 282 3.51 2.62 -1.14
CA MET A 282 4.80 2.88 -1.79
C MET A 282 5.82 1.85 -1.31
N ASP A 283 6.24 0.99 -2.23
CA ASP A 283 7.15 -0.11 -1.96
C ASP A 283 7.98 -0.38 -3.20
N VAL A 284 9.16 0.24 -3.26
CA VAL A 284 10.02 0.24 -4.45
C VAL A 284 11.46 -0.11 -4.07
N GLU A 285 11.60 -0.97 -3.06
CA GLU A 285 12.83 -1.61 -2.67
C GLU A 285 13.98 -0.63 -2.33
N GLY A 286 13.65 0.46 -1.62
CA GLY A 286 14.62 1.47 -1.20
C GLY A 286 14.71 2.69 -2.12
N HIS A 287 13.95 2.72 -3.23
CA HIS A 287 13.89 3.83 -4.18
C HIS A 287 12.79 4.88 -3.87
N GLU A 288 12.17 4.79 -2.70
CA GLU A 288 10.99 5.57 -2.34
C GLU A 288 11.29 7.08 -2.32
N CYS A 289 12.51 7.45 -1.96
CA CYS A 289 12.88 8.85 -1.92
C CYS A 289 12.94 9.48 -3.31
N GLU A 290 13.51 8.79 -4.30
CA GLU A 290 13.55 9.25 -5.68
C GLU A 290 12.15 9.36 -6.27
N VAL A 291 11.23 8.46 -5.89
CA VAL A 291 9.81 8.58 -6.24
C VAL A 291 9.23 9.91 -5.72
N LEU A 292 9.44 10.26 -4.45
CA LEU A 292 8.98 11.54 -3.90
C LEU A 292 9.69 12.76 -4.52
N GLN A 293 10.97 12.64 -4.88
CA GLN A 293 11.70 13.70 -5.58
C GLN A 293 11.15 13.98 -6.98
N GLY A 294 10.61 12.97 -7.67
CA GLY A 294 9.87 13.13 -8.93
C GLY A 294 8.36 13.33 -8.74
N GLY A 295 7.87 13.22 -7.50
CA GLY A 295 6.46 13.31 -7.10
C GLY A 295 6.22 14.46 -6.14
N THR A 296 6.83 15.62 -6.40
CA THR A 296 6.86 16.76 -5.46
C THR A 296 5.47 17.27 -5.07
N LYS A 297 4.45 16.96 -5.89
CA LYS A 297 3.06 17.37 -5.66
C LYS A 297 2.23 16.32 -4.95
N LEU A 298 2.73 15.09 -4.77
CA LEU A 298 2.00 14.03 -4.07
C LEU A 298 1.67 14.47 -2.64
N LEU A 299 2.67 14.87 -1.86
CA LEU A 299 2.43 15.27 -0.48
C LEU A 299 1.85 16.69 -0.39
N SER A 300 2.29 17.62 -1.24
CA SER A 300 1.93 19.04 -1.10
C SER A 300 0.59 19.45 -1.73
N GLN A 301 0.13 18.75 -2.77
CA GLN A 301 -1.09 19.12 -3.52
C GLN A 301 -2.14 18.02 -3.52
N VAL A 302 -1.74 16.77 -3.75
CA VAL A 302 -2.66 15.63 -3.66
C VAL A 302 -3.03 15.34 -2.20
N HIS A 303 -2.05 15.45 -1.30
CA HIS A 303 -2.16 15.25 0.16
C HIS A 303 -3.04 14.04 0.55
N PRO A 304 -2.62 12.80 0.20
CA PRO A 304 -3.38 11.60 0.51
C PRO A 304 -3.77 11.50 1.99
N ASP A 305 -4.90 10.86 2.32
CA ASP A 305 -5.28 10.69 3.73
C ASP A 305 -4.22 9.89 4.50
N LYS A 306 -3.65 8.88 3.84
CA LYS A 306 -2.68 7.95 4.39
C LYS A 306 -1.71 7.46 3.32
N VAL A 307 -0.46 7.28 3.71
CA VAL A 307 0.58 6.62 2.92
C VAL A 307 1.18 5.50 3.75
N GLU A 308 1.15 4.27 3.24
CA GLU A 308 2.00 3.18 3.71
C GLU A 308 3.27 3.18 2.85
N THR A 309 4.43 3.29 3.49
CA THR A 309 5.72 3.29 2.82
C THR A 309 6.68 2.31 3.47
N GLU A 310 7.39 1.54 2.65
CA GLU A 310 8.55 0.79 3.13
C GLU A 310 9.74 1.72 3.31
N VAL A 311 10.57 1.48 4.33
CA VAL A 311 11.76 2.27 4.63
C VAL A 311 12.94 1.33 4.82
N TRP A 312 13.94 1.49 3.96
CA TRP A 312 15.16 0.70 4.02
C TRP A 312 16.19 1.36 4.94
N PRO A 313 17.00 0.61 5.70
CA PRO A 313 18.09 1.17 6.50
C PRO A 313 19.10 1.95 5.66
N LYS A 314 19.28 1.52 4.40
CA LYS A 314 20.05 2.20 3.38
C LYS A 314 19.20 2.32 2.12
N MET A 315 18.76 3.55 1.85
CA MET A 315 18.05 3.91 0.63
C MET A 315 18.99 3.82 -0.59
N SER A 316 18.44 3.80 -1.80
CA SER A 316 19.23 3.66 -3.04
C SER A 316 20.19 4.82 -3.30
N THR A 317 19.86 6.02 -2.81
CA THR A 317 20.64 7.24 -2.99
C THR A 317 21.39 7.66 -1.72
N PRO A 318 22.65 8.17 -1.83
CA PRO A 318 23.33 8.80 -0.71
C PRO A 318 22.71 10.16 -0.32
N GLU A 319 22.04 10.85 -1.25
CA GLU A 319 21.44 12.18 -1.02
C GLU A 319 20.18 12.14 -0.15
N CYS A 320 19.56 10.96 -0.01
CA CYS A 320 18.35 10.80 0.79
C CYS A 320 18.39 9.52 1.61
N GLN A 321 18.82 9.65 2.85
CA GLN A 321 18.79 8.58 3.84
C GLN A 321 17.38 8.43 4.44
N ALA A 322 17.12 7.28 5.06
CA ALA A 322 15.82 6.94 5.63
C ALA A 322 15.21 8.01 6.54
N ALA A 323 16.01 8.66 7.39
CA ALA A 323 15.53 9.73 8.26
C ALA A 323 15.10 10.97 7.46
N GLN A 324 15.86 11.34 6.41
CA GLN A 324 15.52 12.46 5.53
C GLN A 324 14.26 12.15 4.72
N TYR A 325 14.11 10.90 4.28
CA TYR A 325 12.91 10.42 3.61
C TYR A 325 11.67 10.54 4.51
N LEU A 326 11.76 10.06 5.75
CA LEU A 326 10.66 10.17 6.73
C LEU A 326 10.34 11.63 7.09
N HIS A 327 11.34 12.51 7.17
CA HIS A 327 11.12 13.94 7.40
C HIS A 327 10.28 14.60 6.30
N MET A 328 10.32 14.12 5.05
CA MET A 328 9.48 14.66 3.97
C MET A 328 7.97 14.56 4.29
N TYR A 329 7.56 13.53 5.02
CA TYR A 329 6.18 13.37 5.47
C TYR A 329 5.85 14.29 6.64
N GLU A 330 6.74 14.38 7.63
CA GLU A 330 6.58 15.29 8.77
C GLU A 330 6.48 16.75 8.31
N ASP A 331 7.33 17.17 7.37
CA ASP A 331 7.32 18.50 6.74
C ASP A 331 6.04 18.79 5.94
N ALA A 332 5.31 17.73 5.54
CA ALA A 332 4.02 17.80 4.86
C ALA A 332 2.82 17.58 5.80
N ASP A 333 3.00 17.80 7.11
CA ASP A 333 1.98 17.71 8.17
C ASP A 333 1.36 16.31 8.35
N TYR A 334 2.13 15.25 8.06
CA TYR A 334 1.76 13.88 8.39
C TYR A 334 2.26 13.47 9.78
N GLN A 335 1.45 12.69 10.49
CA GLN A 335 1.89 11.95 11.66
C GLN A 335 2.42 10.58 11.21
N LEU A 336 3.66 10.27 11.55
CA LEU A 336 4.24 8.94 11.32
C LEU A 336 3.77 7.95 12.39
N ALA A 337 3.64 6.68 12.02
CA ALA A 337 3.34 5.57 12.89
C ALA A 337 3.88 4.26 12.30
N ARG A 338 3.90 3.20 13.13
CA ARG A 338 4.31 1.83 12.73
C ARG A 338 3.13 0.88 12.50
N GLU A 339 1.91 1.41 12.59
CA GLU A 339 0.70 0.63 12.42
C GLU A 339 -0.37 1.40 11.63
N PRO A 340 -1.26 0.70 10.89
CA PRO A 340 -2.16 1.32 9.91
C PRO A 340 -3.13 2.37 10.45
N LEU A 341 -3.51 2.32 11.72
CA LEU A 341 -4.48 3.24 12.34
C LEU A 341 -3.84 4.54 12.84
N CYS A 342 -2.50 4.63 12.85
CA CYS A 342 -1.74 5.79 13.35
C CYS A 342 -2.16 6.27 14.76
N ALA A 343 -2.62 5.35 15.61
CA ALA A 343 -2.96 5.58 17.01
C ALA A 343 -1.72 5.89 17.86
N SER A 344 -0.58 5.28 17.52
CA SER A 344 0.71 5.45 18.21
C SER A 344 1.71 6.21 17.33
N PRO A 345 1.97 7.51 17.60
CA PRO A 345 2.93 8.29 16.82
C PRO A 345 4.36 7.73 16.93
N ASP A 346 5.11 7.88 15.84
CA ASP A 346 6.55 7.65 15.75
C ASP A 346 7.21 8.88 15.10
N THR A 347 8.54 8.91 14.99
CA THR A 347 9.29 10.03 14.40
C THR A 347 10.42 9.55 13.50
N ALA A 348 10.81 10.38 12.53
CA ALA A 348 11.99 10.13 11.71
C ALA A 348 13.27 9.98 12.56
N ALA A 349 13.38 10.76 13.64
CA ALA A 349 14.50 10.70 14.58
C ALA A 349 14.61 9.34 15.29
N ALA A 350 13.49 8.69 15.60
CA ALA A 350 13.50 7.36 16.22
C ALA A 350 14.04 6.28 15.28
N PHE A 351 13.77 6.37 13.97
CA PHE A 351 14.35 5.46 12.99
C PHE A 351 15.88 5.58 12.93
N ALA A 352 16.37 6.83 12.88
CA ALA A 352 17.79 7.16 12.83
C ALA A 352 18.59 6.63 14.04
N ALA A 353 17.93 6.40 15.17
CA ALA A 353 18.55 5.96 16.41
C ALA A 353 18.98 4.48 16.45
N GLY A 354 18.87 3.73 15.34
CA GLY A 354 19.51 2.42 15.24
C GLY A 354 18.76 1.32 14.51
N THR A 355 17.84 1.65 13.60
CA THR A 355 17.13 0.62 12.82
C THR A 355 18.06 0.03 11.76
N THR A 356 18.28 -1.28 11.81
CA THR A 356 19.07 -2.04 10.82
C THR A 356 18.23 -2.94 9.93
N GLN A 357 16.91 -2.87 10.06
CA GLN A 357 15.94 -3.68 9.32
C GLN A 357 15.04 -2.80 8.46
N ILE A 358 14.67 -3.32 7.30
CA ILE A 358 13.61 -2.75 6.46
C ILE A 358 12.32 -2.73 7.28
N SER A 359 11.53 -1.66 7.15
CA SER A 359 10.30 -1.56 7.93
C SER A 359 9.22 -0.68 7.29
N ASN A 360 7.96 -1.07 7.49
CA ASN A 360 6.80 -0.27 7.05
C ASN A 360 6.49 0.88 8.01
N TYR A 361 6.31 2.08 7.45
CA TYR A 361 5.78 3.26 8.12
C TYR A 361 4.44 3.65 7.53
N TYR A 362 3.60 4.24 8.38
CA TYR A 362 2.32 4.82 7.99
C TYR A 362 2.38 6.31 8.27
N ALA A 363 2.25 7.12 7.22
CA ALA A 363 2.09 8.56 7.32
C ALA A 363 0.60 8.88 7.22
N CYS A 364 0.01 9.37 8.31
CA CYS A 364 -1.40 9.74 8.36
C CYS A 364 -1.57 11.26 8.40
N SER A 365 -2.35 11.80 7.46
CA SER A 365 -2.69 13.22 7.47
C SER A 365 -3.49 13.54 8.74
N SER A 366 -3.24 14.71 9.31
CA SER A 366 -3.83 15.21 10.57
C SER A 366 -5.36 15.42 10.52
N SER A 367 -6.04 15.07 9.42
CA SER A 367 -7.50 15.07 9.30
C SER A 367 -8.22 13.85 9.94
N GLY A 368 -7.54 13.03 10.75
CA GLY A 368 -8.16 12.03 11.64
C GLY A 368 -8.98 12.65 12.78
N PRO A 369 -9.89 11.91 13.45
CA PRO A 369 -10.82 12.49 14.42
C PRO A 369 -10.03 13.28 15.47
N ALA A 370 -10.40 14.55 15.65
CA ALA A 370 -9.80 15.41 16.65
C ALA A 370 -9.78 14.63 17.97
N LYS A 371 -8.59 14.36 18.50
CA LYS A 371 -8.48 13.94 19.89
C LYS A 371 -9.15 15.04 20.69
N HIS A 372 -10.33 14.77 21.27
CA HIS A 372 -10.86 15.57 22.37
C HIS A 372 -9.93 15.35 23.56
N GLY A 373 -8.76 15.99 23.49
CA GLY A 373 -7.76 16.06 24.52
C GLY A 373 -7.64 17.53 24.88
N SER A 374 -8.33 17.90 25.96
CA SER A 374 -8.08 19.07 26.81
C SER A 374 -6.78 19.83 26.45
N ARG A 375 -6.91 20.92 25.70
CA ARG A 375 -5.85 21.93 25.60
C ARG A 375 -5.77 22.59 26.98
N SER A 376 -4.80 22.18 27.80
CA SER A 376 -4.44 22.91 28.99
C SER A 376 -3.86 24.26 28.56
N THR A 377 -4.69 25.29 28.54
CA THR A 377 -4.25 26.69 28.55
C THR A 377 -3.52 26.94 29.86
N LEU A 378 -2.20 26.90 29.81
CA LEU A 378 -1.35 27.45 30.86
C LEU A 378 -0.41 28.47 30.22
N GLY A 379 -0.58 29.73 30.63
CA GLY A 379 0.43 30.78 30.52
C GLY A 379 0.49 31.52 29.19
N LEU A 380 -0.09 32.73 29.17
CA LEU A 380 0.67 33.99 29.04
C LEU A 380 -0.36 35.13 29.08
N LEU A 381 -0.64 35.61 30.29
CA LEU A 381 -1.11 36.96 30.51
C LEU A 381 0.15 37.82 30.63
N GLU A 382 0.41 38.65 29.64
CA GLU A 382 1.28 39.82 29.82
C GLU A 382 0.39 41.06 29.88
N GLU A 383 0.67 41.82 30.93
CA GLU A 383 -0.06 42.98 31.41
C GLU A 383 0.13 44.18 30.49
N ASP A 384 -0.97 44.86 30.23
CA ASP A 384 -1.02 46.20 29.66
C ASP A 384 -1.14 47.16 30.84
N ASP A 385 -0.10 47.96 31.15
CA ASP A 385 -0.31 49.17 31.94
C ASP A 385 0.76 50.28 31.75
N THR A 386 0.30 51.35 31.13
CA THR A 386 0.41 52.76 31.53
C THR A 386 1.75 53.39 32.00
N LYS A 387 2.31 54.18 31.08
CA LYS A 387 2.89 55.54 31.22
C LYS A 387 3.23 56.14 32.60
N MET A 388 4.52 56.51 32.69
CA MET A 388 5.12 57.78 33.15
C MET A 388 4.98 58.31 34.59
N LEU A 389 6.15 58.32 35.26
CA LEU A 389 6.81 59.43 35.96
C LEU A 389 6.04 60.22 37.05
N SER A 390 6.47 60.03 38.29
CA SER A 390 6.58 61.11 39.28
C SER A 390 7.54 60.75 40.41
N HIS A 391 8.56 61.59 40.62
CA HIS A 391 9.44 61.58 41.79
C HIS A 391 8.63 61.82 43.08
N SER A 392 9.05 61.20 44.20
CA SER A 392 9.51 61.89 45.43
C SER A 392 9.53 60.98 46.66
N HIS A 393 10.49 61.27 47.57
CA HIS A 393 10.58 60.91 48.99
C HIS A 393 11.20 59.56 49.39
N VAL A 394 12.53 59.60 49.60
CA VAL A 394 13.22 59.43 50.90
C VAL A 394 12.48 58.64 51.99
N VAL A 395 13.08 57.56 52.51
CA VAL A 395 13.54 57.41 53.92
C VAL A 395 14.33 56.10 54.09
N ARG A 396 15.50 56.23 54.74
CA ARG A 396 16.42 55.19 55.26
C ARG A 396 15.77 54.31 56.33
N LEU A 397 16.23 53.06 56.48
CA LEU A 397 16.66 52.40 57.73
C LEU A 397 17.05 50.94 57.36
N LEU A 398 18.35 50.60 57.24
CA LEU A 398 19.32 50.23 58.28
C LEU A 398 19.27 48.75 58.71
N PHE A 399 20.46 48.12 58.58
CA PHE A 399 21.03 47.01 59.36
C PHE A 399 20.34 45.63 59.27
N SER A 400 21.02 44.49 59.38
CA SER A 400 22.42 44.07 59.22
C SER A 400 22.45 42.54 59.35
N ARG A 401 23.45 41.94 58.72
CA ARG A 401 24.19 40.72 59.14
C ARG A 401 23.56 39.33 58.95
N ARG A 402 24.41 38.55 58.25
CA ARG A 402 24.86 37.15 58.48
C ARG A 402 23.76 36.10 58.27
N GLY A 403 23.91 35.15 57.35
CA GLY A 403 25.11 34.40 57.02
C GLY A 403 25.06 33.08 57.78
N LEU A 404 24.56 32.05 57.11
CA LEU A 404 25.01 30.66 57.11
C LEU A 404 24.43 29.97 55.88
#